data_AF-A0A5B2VCD8-F1
#
_entry.id   AF-A0A5B2VCD8-F1
#
_cell.length_a   1.000
_cell.length_b   1.000
_cell.length_c   1.000
_cell.angle_alpha   90.00
_cell.angle_beta   90.00
_cell.angle_gamma   90.00
#
_symmetry.space_group_name_H-M   'P 1'
#
loop_
_entity.id
_entity.type
_entity.pdbx_description
1 polymer ?
#
loop_
_entity_poly.entity_id
_entity_poly.type
_entity_poly.pdbx_seq_one_letter_code
_entity_poly.pdbx_strand_id
1 'polypeptide(L)' 'KKAREAGSGQINPCIRKDINKVVDFIDIEDITEKASLCRCWRSKNWPYCDGSHGPHNKETGDNTGPVVVRHKPAN' A
#
# COMPACT_ATOMS: atom_id res chain seq x y z
N LYS A 1 -26.95 -7.75 4.13
CA LYS A 1 -26.51 -6.37 3.83
C LYS A 1 -25.92 -6.37 2.43
N LYS A 2 -26.54 -5.69 1.45
CA LYS A 2 -26.05 -5.70 0.05
C LYS A 2 -24.70 -4.99 -0.03
N ALA A 3 -23.73 -5.60 -0.69
CA ALA A 3 -22.45 -4.96 -1.01
C ALA A 3 -22.73 -3.73 -1.87
N ARG A 4 -22.28 -2.56 -1.42
CA ARG A 4 -22.41 -1.30 -2.14
C ARG A 4 -21.58 -1.40 -3.41
N GLU A 5 -22.17 -1.07 -4.57
CA GLU A 5 -21.43 -0.95 -5.84
C GLU A 5 -20.19 -0.06 -5.65
N ALA A 6 -19.09 -0.47 -6.27
CA ALA A 6 -17.80 0.22 -6.18
C ALA A 6 -17.91 1.64 -6.75
N GLY A 7 -18.20 2.60 -5.88
CA GLY A 7 -18.33 4.00 -6.27
C GLY A 7 -17.05 4.55 -6.87
N SER A 8 -17.19 5.58 -7.72
CA SER A 8 -16.16 6.28 -8.51
C SER A 8 -15.05 6.98 -7.71
N GLY A 9 -14.79 6.57 -6.47
CA GLY A 9 -13.73 7.08 -5.59
C GLY A 9 -13.06 6.01 -4.72
N GLN A 10 -13.27 4.72 -5.00
CA GLN A 10 -12.58 3.66 -4.27
C GLN A 10 -11.09 3.62 -4.64
N ILE A 11 -10.23 3.89 -3.64
CA ILE A 11 -8.77 3.84 -3.81
C ILE A 11 -8.28 2.39 -3.86
N ASN A 12 -8.74 1.56 -2.93
CA ASN A 12 -8.43 0.13 -2.86
C ASN A 12 -9.39 -0.65 -3.78
N PRO A 13 -8.94 -1.34 -4.84
CA PRO A 13 -9.82 -2.10 -5.72
C PRO A 13 -10.07 -3.54 -5.23
N CYS A 14 -9.08 -4.20 -4.59
CA CYS A 14 -9.13 -5.64 -4.36
C CYS A 14 -8.51 -6.16 -3.04
N ILE A 15 -7.80 -5.33 -2.27
CA ILE A 15 -7.06 -5.79 -1.09
C ILE A 15 -8.03 -5.97 0.09
N ARG A 16 -8.17 -7.20 0.58
CA ARG A 16 -8.89 -7.58 1.82
C ARG A 16 -10.27 -6.90 1.98
N LYS A 17 -11.14 -7.05 0.98
CA LYS A 17 -12.45 -6.38 0.89
C LYS A 17 -13.49 -6.84 1.91
N ASP A 18 -13.24 -7.97 2.55
CA ASP A 18 -13.97 -8.51 3.69
C ASP A 18 -13.69 -7.73 5.00
N ILE A 19 -12.58 -6.97 5.06
CA ILE A 19 -12.19 -6.18 6.22
C ILE A 19 -12.74 -4.76 6.11
N ASN A 20 -13.53 -4.33 7.11
CA ASN A 20 -14.13 -2.98 7.16
C ASN A 20 -13.10 -1.84 7.11
N LYS A 21 -11.91 -2.07 7.69
CA LYS A 21 -10.79 -1.13 7.72
C LYS A 21 -9.48 -1.92 7.70
N VAL A 22 -8.79 -1.92 6.57
CA VAL A 22 -7.49 -2.60 6.43
C VAL A 22 -6.42 -1.77 7.13
N VAL A 23 -5.74 -2.39 8.09
CA VAL A 23 -4.61 -1.85 8.87
C VAL A 23 -3.55 -2.94 8.94
N ASP A 24 -2.29 -2.57 8.78
CA ASP A 24 -1.15 -3.48 8.90
C ASP A 24 -0.17 -2.90 9.94
N PHE A 25 0.36 -3.77 10.78
CA PHE A 25 1.37 -3.46 11.77
C PHE A 25 2.72 -3.98 11.29
N ILE A 26 3.77 -3.18 11.45
CA ILE A 26 5.13 -3.54 11.13
C ILE A 26 5.98 -3.05 12.30
N ASP A 27 6.60 -4.00 12.99
CA ASP A 27 7.53 -3.70 14.06
C ASP A 27 8.83 -3.17 13.45
N ILE A 28 9.39 -2.12 14.04
CA ILE A 28 10.56 -1.43 13.48
C ILE A 28 11.78 -2.34 13.56
N GLU A 29 11.82 -3.20 14.58
CA GLU A 29 12.84 -4.20 14.85
C GLU A 29 12.97 -5.24 13.73
N ASP A 30 11.89 -5.52 13.00
CA ASP A 30 11.89 -6.45 11.86
C ASP A 30 12.45 -5.81 10.56
N ILE A 31 12.67 -4.49 10.56
CA ILE A 31 13.23 -3.76 9.42
C ILE A 31 14.75 -3.75 9.54
N THR A 32 15.43 -4.62 8.78
CA THR A 32 16.90 -4.75 8.83
C THR A 32 17.64 -3.51 8.31
N GLU A 33 17.33 -3.06 7.10
CA GLU A 33 17.94 -1.87 6.48
C GLU A 33 16.86 -0.86 6.08
N LYS A 34 15.88 -1.33 5.29
CA LYS A 34 14.78 -0.52 4.79
C LYS A 34 13.56 -1.38 4.46
N ALA A 35 12.38 -0.78 4.60
CA ALA A 35 11.13 -1.32 4.12
C ALA A 35 10.43 -0.27 3.24
N SER A 36 9.88 -0.70 2.11
CA SER A 36 9.05 0.15 1.25
C SER A 36 7.60 -0.31 1.37
N LEU A 37 6.72 0.57 1.85
CA LEU A 37 5.32 0.28 2.13
C LEU A 37 4.40 0.89 1.08
N CYS A 38 3.45 0.10 0.60
CA CYS A 38 2.53 0.49 -0.45
C CYS A 38 1.55 1.56 0.05
N ARG A 39 1.29 2.57 -0.78
CA ARG A 39 0.20 3.55 -0.58
C ARG A 39 -0.82 3.61 -1.70
N CYS A 40 -0.54 2.98 -2.84
CA CYS A 40 -1.40 3.03 -4.03
C CYS A 40 -2.48 1.92 -4.05
N TRP A 41 -2.43 0.96 -3.12
CA TRP A 41 -3.35 -0.18 -3.08
C TRP A 41 -3.35 -1.07 -4.33
N ARG A 42 -2.25 -1.06 -5.10
CA ARG A 42 -2.07 -1.91 -6.30
C ARG A 42 -1.06 -3.04 -6.09
N SER A 43 -0.31 -3.02 -4.99
CA SER A 43 0.71 -4.03 -4.72
C SER A 43 0.11 -5.42 -4.58
N LYS A 44 0.73 -6.39 -5.23
CA LYS A 44 0.45 -7.83 -5.06
C LYS A 44 1.14 -8.39 -3.81
N ASN A 45 2.12 -7.67 -3.26
CA ASN A 45 2.83 -8.01 -2.04
C ASN A 45 2.44 -7.10 -0.86
N TRP A 46 1.13 -6.80 -0.72
CA TRP A 46 0.64 -5.93 0.36
C TRP A 46 1.04 -6.48 1.75
N PRO A 47 1.53 -5.64 2.69
CA PRO A 47 1.57 -4.17 2.68
C PRO A 47 2.82 -3.55 2.02
N TYR A 48 3.75 -4.35 1.54
CA TYR A 48 4.98 -3.87 0.91
C TYR A 48 4.73 -3.35 -0.51
N CYS A 49 5.58 -2.42 -0.95
CA CYS A 49 5.56 -1.90 -2.31
C CYS A 49 6.35 -2.82 -3.24
N ASP A 50 5.72 -3.25 -4.33
CA ASP A 50 6.31 -4.08 -5.38
C ASP A 50 6.54 -3.32 -6.71
N GLY A 51 6.34 -1.99 -6.70
CA GLY A 51 6.47 -1.15 -7.90
C GLY A 51 5.18 -0.94 -8.69
N SER A 52 4.06 -1.56 -8.30
CA SER A 52 2.77 -1.44 -9.00
C SER A 52 2.19 -0.01 -9.07
N HIS A 53 2.73 0.94 -8.29
CA HIS A 53 2.38 2.35 -8.42
C HIS A 53 2.83 2.95 -9.76
N GLY A 54 3.90 2.44 -10.39
CA GLY A 54 4.41 2.94 -11.68
C GLY A 54 3.38 2.82 -12.81
N PRO A 55 2.89 1.59 -13.12
CA PRO A 55 1.82 1.41 -14.09
C PRO A 55 0.56 2.20 -13.75
N HIS A 56 0.11 2.18 -12.49
CA HIS A 56 -1.06 2.95 -12.03
C HIS A 56 -0.91 4.45 -12.30
N ASN A 57 0.22 5.05 -11.94
CA ASN A 57 0.50 6.47 -12.19
C ASN A 57 0.49 6.77 -13.70
N LYS A 58 1.12 5.91 -14.52
CA LYS A 58 1.15 6.10 -15.98
C LYS A 58 -0.24 6.03 -16.61
N GLU A 59 -1.09 5.13 -16.15
CA GLU A 59 -2.45 4.93 -16.69
C GLU A 59 -3.43 6.02 -16.26
N THR A 60 -3.28 6.53 -15.04
CA THR A 60 -4.26 7.46 -14.43
C THR A 60 -3.80 8.91 -14.42
N GLY A 61 -2.53 9.18 -14.70
CA GLY A 61 -1.92 10.50 -14.51
C GLY A 61 -1.63 10.84 -13.04
N ASP A 62 -1.71 9.86 -12.15
CA ASP A 62 -1.45 10.00 -10.72
C ASP A 62 0.07 10.05 -10.41
N ASN A 63 0.43 10.37 -9.17
CA ASN A 63 1.82 10.57 -8.74
C ASN A 63 2.15 9.87 -7.40
N THR A 64 1.42 8.81 -7.06
CA THR A 64 1.62 8.09 -5.81
C THR A 64 2.97 7.35 -5.76
N GLY A 65 3.48 7.14 -4.54
CA GLY A 65 4.69 6.36 -4.30
C GLY A 65 4.69 5.74 -2.91
N PRO A 66 5.61 4.80 -2.62
CA PRO A 66 5.68 4.14 -1.33
C PRO A 66 6.08 5.10 -0.20
N VAL A 67 5.86 4.68 1.04
CA VAL A 67 6.59 5.19 2.20
C VAL A 67 7.83 4.32 2.37
N VAL A 68 9.01 4.93 2.51
CA VAL A 68 10.24 4.19 2.78
C VAL A 68 10.65 4.43 4.23
N VAL A 69 10.59 3.37 5.03
CA VAL A 69 11.11 3.36 6.40
C VAL A 69 12.53 2.83 6.34
N ARG A 70 13.48 3.53 6.96
CA ARG A 70 14.89 3.10 7.03
C ARG A 70 15.27 2.94 8.49
N HIS A 71 15.86 1.79 8.82
CA HIS A 71 16.47 1.62 10.13
C HIS A 71 17.81 2.35 10.13
N LYS A 72 17.86 3.50 10.82
CA LYS A 72 19.11 4.23 11.00
C LYS A 72 19.72 3.75 12.31
N PRO A 73 20.84 3.01 12.31
CA PRO A 73 21.51 2.65 13.55
C PRO A 73 21.85 3.93 14.32
N ALA A 74 21.68 3.88 15.64
CA ALA A 74 22.13 4.97 16.51
C ALA A 74 23.64 5.12 16.33
N ASN A 75 24.08 6.36 16.08
CA ASN A 75 25.50 6.72 16.08
C ASN A 75 26.06 6.67 17.50
#